data_AF-F0JDS0-F1
#
_entry.id   AF-F0JDS0-F1
#
_cell.length_a   1.000
_cell.length_b   1.000
_cell.length_c   1.000
_cell.angle_alpha   90.00
_cell.angle_beta   90.00
_cell.angle_gamma   90.00
#
_symmetry.space_group_name_H-M   'P 1'
#
loop_
_entity.id
_entity.type
_entity.pdbx_description
1 polymer ?
#
loop_
_entity_poly.entity_id
_entity_poly.type
_entity_poly.pdbx_seq_one_letter_code
_entity_poly.pdbx_strand_id
1 'polypeptide(L)'
;MRRKWDSKTKARIVLAGLMGECVNDLCRSNDLRPGQYYKWRGHFLENSYRVFEKPPLAPNDMELAAENEELKKLVGELTLELTSGKPTR
;
A
#
# COMPACT_ATOMS: atom_id res chain seq x y z
N MET A 1 -15.47 -21.96 -2.48
CA MET A 1 -15.03 -20.58 -2.13
C MET A 1 -13.56 -20.64 -1.73
N ARG A 2 -12.66 -19.90 -2.39
CA ARG A 2 -11.21 -19.98 -2.12
C ARG A 2 -10.90 -19.25 -0.80
N ARG A 3 -10.22 -19.92 0.14
CA ARG A 3 -9.78 -19.31 1.40
C ARG A 3 -8.99 -18.03 1.11
N LYS A 4 -9.44 -16.90 1.64
CA LYS A 4 -8.69 -15.63 1.56
C LYS A 4 -7.67 -15.61 2.68
N TRP A 5 -6.41 -15.42 2.33
CA TRP A 5 -5.30 -15.29 3.26
C TRP A 5 -5.01 -13.82 3.52
N ASP A 6 -5.14 -13.37 4.76
CA ASP A 6 -4.78 -12.01 5.16
C ASP A 6 -3.26 -11.83 5.20
N SER A 7 -2.80 -10.58 5.11
CA SER A 7 -1.38 -10.21 5.06
C SER A 7 -0.62 -10.62 6.33
N LYS A 8 -1.23 -10.46 7.51
CA LYS A 8 -0.61 -10.78 8.80
C LYS A 8 -0.36 -12.29 8.92
N THR A 9 -1.33 -13.12 8.54
CA THR A 9 -1.18 -14.58 8.55
C THR A 9 -0.12 -15.05 7.56
N LYS A 10 -0.08 -14.49 6.35
CA LYS A 10 0.98 -14.81 5.37
C LYS A 10 2.37 -14.51 5.93
N ALA A 11 2.56 -13.32 6.51
CA ALA A 11 3.82 -12.92 7.10
C ALA A 11 4.24 -13.86 8.24
N ARG A 12 3.32 -14.19 9.16
CA ARG A 12 3.59 -15.12 10.26
C ARG A 12 4.07 -16.50 9.77
N ILE A 13 3.38 -17.08 8.78
CA ILE A 13 3.75 -18.39 8.24
C ILE A 13 5.12 -18.35 7.55
N VAL A 14 5.40 -17.30 6.78
CA VAL A 14 6.70 -17.14 6.12
C VAL A 14 7.82 -17.02 7.16
N LEU A 15 7.65 -16.15 8.16
CA LEU A 15 8.62 -15.95 9.24
C LEU A 15 8.89 -17.24 10.02
N ALA A 16 7.85 -18.00 10.38
CA ALA A 16 8.00 -19.29 11.05
C ALA A 16 8.95 -20.23 10.28
N GLY A 17 8.72 -20.39 8.97
CA GLY A 17 9.59 -21.23 8.15
C GLY A 17 11.00 -20.65 7.94
N LEU A 18 11.17 -19.32 7.97
CA LEU A 18 12.50 -18.68 7.95
C LEU A 18 13.25 -18.84 9.28
N MET A 19 12.53 -18.93 10.40
CA MET A 19 13.09 -19.20 11.73
C MET A 19 13.46 -20.68 11.96
N GLY A 20 13.27 -21.54 10.95
CA GLY A 20 13.70 -22.93 10.98
C GLY A 20 12.59 -23.94 11.27
N GLU A 21 11.32 -23.52 11.37
CA GLU A 21 10.22 -24.48 11.46
C GLU A 21 10.09 -25.30 10.16
N CYS A 22 9.71 -26.58 10.30
CA CYS A 22 9.52 -27.49 9.18
C CYS A 22 8.41 -26.97 8.25
N VAL A 23 8.77 -26.65 7.01
CA VAL A 23 7.83 -26.12 5.99
C VAL A 23 6.66 -27.09 5.75
N ASN A 24 6.90 -28.40 5.78
CA ASN A 24 5.85 -29.39 5.58
C ASN A 24 4.82 -29.37 6.73
N ASP A 25 5.27 -29.22 7.96
CA ASP A 25 4.39 -29.18 9.13
C ASP A 25 3.63 -27.85 9.19
N LEU A 26 4.30 -26.74 8.90
CA LEU A 26 3.66 -25.43 8.71
C LEU A 26 2.59 -25.45 7.62
N CYS A 27 2.87 -26.11 6.50
CA CYS A 27 1.92 -26.23 5.41
C CYS A 27 0.69 -27.05 5.83
N ARG A 28 0.90 -28.18 6.51
CA ARG A 28 -0.18 -29.05 7.01
C ARG A 28 -1.03 -28.35 8.06
N SER A 29 -0.41 -27.72 9.06
CA SER A 29 -1.12 -27.07 10.17
C SER A 29 -1.95 -25.86 9.73
N ASN A 30 -1.59 -25.24 8.62
CA ASN A 30 -2.29 -24.08 8.07
C ASN A 30 -3.15 -24.45 6.83
N ASP A 31 -3.31 -25.73 6.44
CA ASP A 31 -4.02 -26.10 5.21
C ASP A 31 -3.50 -25.31 3.98
N LEU A 32 -2.17 -25.29 3.86
CA LEU A 32 -1.42 -24.55 2.86
C LEU A 32 -0.64 -25.52 1.97
N ARG A 33 -0.63 -25.27 0.66
CA ARG A 33 0.19 -26.06 -0.27
C ARG A 33 1.65 -25.58 -0.21
N PRO A 34 2.67 -26.47 -0.23
CA PRO A 34 4.08 -26.05 -0.20
C PRO A 34 4.47 -25.03 -1.28
N GLY A 35 3.98 -25.19 -2.52
CA GLY A 35 4.22 -24.21 -3.58
C GLY A 35 3.67 -22.80 -3.26
N GLN A 36 2.58 -22.72 -2.51
CA GLN A 36 2.00 -21.45 -2.06
C GLN A 36 2.89 -20.78 -1.00
N TYR A 37 3.46 -21.57 -0.07
CA TYR A 37 4.44 -21.09 0.90
C TYR A 37 5.65 -20.49 0.19
N TYR A 38 6.26 -21.21 -0.76
CA TYR A 38 7.45 -20.72 -1.46
C TYR A 38 7.18 -19.45 -2.28
N LYS A 39 5.99 -19.35 -2.89
CA LYS A 39 5.55 -18.11 -3.55
C LYS A 39 5.47 -16.94 -2.57
N TRP A 40 4.91 -17.15 -1.38
CA TRP A 40 4.86 -16.09 -0.36
C TRP A 40 6.23 -15.76 0.21
N ARG A 41 7.08 -16.76 0.45
CA ARG A 41 8.45 -16.55 0.92
C ARG A 41 9.24 -15.71 -0.08
N GLY A 42 9.16 -16.02 -1.37
CA GLY A 42 9.81 -15.23 -2.42
C GLY A 42 9.35 -13.77 -2.39
N HIS A 43 8.03 -13.55 -2.45
CA HIS A 43 7.46 -12.20 -2.39
C HIS A 43 7.82 -11.45 -1.09
N PHE A 44 7.85 -12.15 0.04
CA PHE A 44 8.20 -11.56 1.33
C PHE A 44 9.65 -11.10 1.33
N LEU A 45 10.59 -11.96 0.93
CA LEU A 45 12.02 -11.62 0.89
C LEU A 45 12.32 -10.47 -0.09
N GLU A 46 11.60 -10.43 -1.21
CA GLU A 46 11.73 -9.34 -2.18
C GLU A 46 11.24 -8.00 -1.64
N ASN A 47 10.23 -7.99 -0.76
CA ASN A 47 9.58 -6.75 -0.31
C ASN A 47 9.85 -6.40 1.17
N SER A 48 10.49 -7.28 1.94
CA SER A 48 10.64 -7.12 3.39
C SER A 48 11.54 -5.93 3.75
N TYR A 49 12.44 -5.51 2.87
CA TYR A 49 13.29 -4.34 3.09
C TYR A 49 12.49 -3.05 3.35
N ARG A 50 11.28 -2.95 2.78
CA ARG A 50 10.38 -1.79 2.91
C ARG A 50 9.94 -1.51 4.35
N VAL A 51 10.05 -2.49 5.25
CA VAL A 51 9.73 -2.26 6.68
C VAL A 51 10.77 -1.38 7.38
N PHE A 52 11.97 -1.27 6.81
CA PHE A 52 13.06 -0.42 7.31
C PHE A 52 13.16 0.91 6.55
N GLU A 53 12.48 1.02 5.41
CA GLU A 53 12.32 2.31 4.75
C GLU A 53 11.41 3.18 5.63
N LYS A 54 11.71 4.47 5.71
CA LYS A 54 10.73 5.40 6.25
C LYS A 54 9.47 5.23 5.39
N PRO A 55 8.29 5.02 5.99
CA PRO A 55 7.07 5.14 5.20
C PRO A 55 7.18 6.48 4.46
N PRO A 56 6.85 6.55 3.16
CA PRO A 56 6.76 7.84 2.50
C PRO A 56 5.97 8.71 3.45
N LEU A 57 6.52 9.89 3.82
CA LEU A 57 5.77 10.83 4.64
C LEU A 57 4.38 10.84 4.01
N ALA A 58 3.38 10.36 4.75
CA ALA A 58 2.00 10.59 4.33
C ALA A 58 2.01 12.09 4.06
N PRO A 59 1.79 12.52 2.80
CA PRO A 59 1.95 13.91 2.45
C PRO A 59 1.13 14.66 3.49
N ASN A 60 1.83 15.48 4.30
CA ASN A 60 1.31 15.93 5.59
C ASN A 60 -0.09 16.45 5.31
N ASP A 61 -1.12 15.88 5.94
CA ASP A 61 -2.51 16.21 5.59
C ASP A 61 -2.73 17.74 5.67
N MET A 62 -1.93 18.45 6.50
CA MET A 62 -1.87 19.91 6.54
C MET A 62 -1.17 20.54 5.34
N GLU A 63 -0.04 20.01 4.85
CA GLU A 63 0.64 20.51 3.64
C GLU A 63 -0.23 20.28 2.40
N LEU A 64 -0.84 19.10 2.27
CA LEU A 64 -1.81 18.85 1.20
C LEU A 64 -3.03 19.75 1.30
N ALA A 65 -3.57 19.97 2.50
CA ALA A 65 -4.71 20.87 2.68
C ALA A 65 -4.35 22.32 2.30
N ALA A 66 -3.16 22.78 2.69
CA ALA A 66 -2.67 24.12 2.36
C ALA A 66 -2.46 24.27 0.84
N GLU A 67 -1.78 23.32 0.20
CA GLU A 67 -1.58 23.32 -1.25
C GLU A 67 -2.91 23.25 -2.01
N ASN A 68 -3.87 22.45 -1.53
CA ASN A 68 -5.21 22.35 -2.12
C ASN A 68 -6.01 23.66 -1.97
N GLU A 69 -5.86 24.38 -0.85
CA GLU A 69 -6.48 25.69 -0.68
C GLU A 69 -5.89 26.73 -1.64
N GLU A 70 -4.57 26.75 -1.79
CA GLU A 70 -3.86 27.65 -2.71
C GLU A 70 -4.26 27.38 -4.17
N LEU A 71 -4.29 26.11 -4.58
CA LEU A 71 -4.75 25.68 -5.89
C LEU A 71 -6.21 26.11 -6.15
N LYS A 72 -7.10 26.00 -5.15
CA LYS A 72 -8.50 26.45 -5.28
C LYS A 72 -8.60 27.96 -5.48
N LYS A 73 -7.78 28.76 -4.80
CA LYS A 73 -7.74 30.22 -4.98
C LYS A 73 -7.30 30.58 -6.39
N LEU A 74 -6.20 30.01 -6.86
CA LEU A 74 -5.69 30.21 -8.23
C LEU A 74 -6.73 29.82 -9.29
N VAL A 75 -7.40 28.68 -9.12
CA VAL A 75 -8.50 28.26 -10.02
C VAL A 75 -9.64 29.28 -10.01
N GLY A 76 -10.00 29.81 -8.84
CA GLY A 76 -11.01 30.87 -8.72
C GLY A 76 -10.62 32.14 -9.48
N GLU A 77 -9.39 32.62 -9.28
CA GLU A 77 -8.85 33.80 -9.98
C GLU A 77 -8.84 33.60 -11.49
N LEU A 78 -8.27 32.50 -11.97
CA LEU A 78 -8.25 32.15 -13.40
C LEU A 78 -9.66 32.04 -13.99
N THR A 79 -10.63 31.50 -13.23
CA THR A 79 -12.02 31.40 -13.68
C THR A 79 -12.68 32.76 -13.79
N LEU A 80 -12.42 33.67 -12.84
CA LEU A 80 -12.91 35.04 -12.89
C LEU A 80 -12.31 35.82 -14.07
N GLU A 81 -11.02 35.68 -14.35
CA GLU A 81 -10.39 36.27 -15.54
C GLU A 81 -10.99 35.75 -16.85
N LEU A 82 -11.22 34.44 -16.96
CA LEU A 82 -11.82 33.83 -18.14
C LEU A 82 -13.29 34.19 -18.35
N THR A 83 -14.03 34.47 -17.27
CA THR A 83 -15.47 34.82 -17.32
C THR A 83 -15.69 36.32 -17.47
N SER A 84 -14.86 37.16 -16.86
CA SER A 84 -14.87 38.62 -17.04
C SER A 84 -14.42 39.06 -18.44
N GLY A 85 -13.58 38.27 -19.12
CA GLY A 85 -13.16 38.50 -20.50
C GLY A 85 -14.14 37.98 -21.58
N LYS A 86 -15.21 37.28 -21.21
CA LYS A 86 -16.22 36.80 -22.17
C LYS A 86 -17.51 37.59 -22.01
N PRO A 87 -17.94 38.40 -23.00
CA PRO A 87 -19.31 38.88 -22.99
C PRO A 87 -20.23 37.67 -23.10
N THR A 88 -20.98 37.40 -22.02
CA THR A 88 -22.15 36.53 -22.04
C THR A 88 -23.08 37.03 -23.14
N ARG A 89 -23.11 36.30 -24.26
CA ARG A 89 -24.15 36.42 -25.28
C ARG A 89 -25.33 35.54 -24.92
#